data_AF-U6MI27-F1
#
_entry.id   AF-U6MI27-F1
#
_cell.length_a   1.000
_cell.length_b   1.000
_cell.length_c   1.000
_cell.angle_alpha   90.00
_cell.angle_beta   90.00
_cell.angle_gamma   90.00
#
_symmetry.space_group_name_H-M   'P 1'
#
loop_
_entity.id
_entity.type
_entity.pdbx_description
1 polymer ?
#
loop_
_entity_poly.entity_id
_entity_poly.type
_entity_poly.pdbx_seq_one_letter_code
_entity_poly.pdbx_strand_id
1 'polypeptide(L)'
;VRVGLAVVDCSWNRVLEGRRAQHIDFVRKNVRVLPLLLCGNPTYYGAPNILTCAEALPGAHYIAGYRRHANLLLQSFTWGPHFLELNSSFLERYTRVSSAAEMKALKLQQEAEMLAKKVQKEEDKAANQKGYSAVYTDLDPEEANT
;
A
#
# COMPACT_ATOMS: atom_id res chain seq x y z
N VAL A 1 19.04 -2.30 25.34
CA VAL A 1 19.58 -1.30 24.38
C VAL A 1 18.41 -0.69 23.63
N ARG A 2 18.28 0.64 23.59
CA ARG A 2 17.35 1.33 22.67
C ARG A 2 18.13 1.66 21.40
N VAL A 3 17.55 1.38 20.23
CA VAL A 3 18.15 1.63 18.90
C VAL A 3 17.18 2.42 18.03
N GLY A 4 17.67 3.06 16.98
CA GLY A 4 16.87 3.80 16.01
C GLY A 4 16.29 2.92 14.88
N LEU A 5 15.52 3.57 14.00
CA LEU A 5 15.08 3.01 12.72
C LEU A 5 15.98 3.54 11.59
N ALA A 6 16.32 2.69 10.64
CA ALA A 6 17.07 3.05 9.45
C ALA A 6 16.39 2.50 8.21
N VAL A 7 16.46 3.24 7.11
CA VAL A 7 16.00 2.84 5.78
C VAL A 7 17.15 2.96 4.80
N VAL A 8 17.15 2.13 3.76
CA VAL A 8 18.15 2.14 2.71
C VAL A 8 17.51 2.75 1.48
N ASP A 9 17.95 3.96 1.12
CA ASP A 9 17.41 4.64 -0.04
C ASP A 9 17.99 4.08 -1.34
N CYS A 10 17.13 3.45 -2.14
CA CYS A 10 17.49 2.87 -3.42
C CYS A 10 16.27 2.80 -4.35
N SER A 11 16.53 2.80 -5.66
CA SER A 11 15.46 2.64 -6.64
C SER A 11 14.95 1.19 -6.69
N TRP A 12 13.65 1.03 -6.88
CA TRP A 12 13.02 -0.30 -7.02
C TRP A 12 13.63 -1.12 -8.17
N ASN A 13 14.04 -0.49 -9.27
CA ASN A 13 14.74 -1.18 -10.36
C ASN A 13 16.02 -1.89 -9.88
N ARG A 14 16.80 -1.24 -9.01
CA ARG A 14 18.04 -1.83 -8.46
C ARG A 14 17.79 -2.92 -7.43
N VAL A 15 16.65 -2.88 -6.74
CA VAL A 15 16.21 -3.93 -5.80
C VAL A 15 15.78 -5.18 -6.58
N LEU A 16 15.01 -5.00 -7.65
CA LEU A 16 14.49 -6.08 -8.49
C LEU A 16 15.57 -6.76 -9.34
N GLU A 17 16.60 -6.02 -9.76
CA GLU A 17 17.77 -6.57 -10.47
C GLU A 17 18.67 -7.47 -9.61
N GLY A 18 18.34 -7.71 -8.34
CA GLY A 18 19.08 -8.62 -7.45
C GLY A 18 20.49 -8.15 -7.05
N ARG A 19 20.96 -7.01 -7.59
CA ARG A 19 22.38 -6.64 -7.55
C ARG A 19 22.86 -5.91 -6.30
N ARG A 20 22.03 -5.55 -5.32
CA ARG A 20 22.53 -4.74 -4.15
C ARG A 20 21.99 -5.04 -2.77
N ALA A 21 20.87 -5.75 -2.59
CA ALA A 21 20.46 -6.12 -1.23
C ALA A 21 21.45 -7.08 -0.55
N GLN A 22 22.33 -7.74 -1.32
CA GLN A 22 23.31 -8.72 -0.84
C GLN A 22 24.68 -8.12 -0.45
N HIS A 23 25.06 -6.95 -0.97
CA HIS A 23 26.33 -6.25 -0.64
C HIS A 23 26.20 -5.25 0.53
N ILE A 24 24.99 -5.23 1.07
CA ILE A 24 24.55 -4.67 2.33
C ILE A 24 25.21 -5.26 3.59
N ASP A 25 26.49 -5.05 3.89
CA ASP A 25 27.13 -5.58 5.11
C ASP A 25 26.63 -4.85 6.38
N PHE A 26 25.37 -5.10 6.74
CA PHE A 26 24.82 -4.72 8.04
C PHE A 26 24.85 -5.92 8.99
N VAL A 27 25.04 -5.65 10.28
CA VAL A 27 24.76 -6.62 11.34
C VAL A 27 23.27 -6.97 11.28
N ARG A 28 22.93 -8.12 10.68
CA ARG A 28 21.55 -8.59 10.39
C ARG A 28 20.65 -8.82 11.61
N LYS A 29 21.11 -8.54 12.83
CA LYS A 29 20.42 -8.90 14.07
C LYS A 29 18.99 -8.33 14.17
N ASN A 30 18.68 -7.20 13.52
CA ASN A 30 17.37 -6.52 13.65
C ASN A 30 16.68 -6.14 12.33
N VAL A 31 16.93 -6.88 11.24
CA VAL A 31 16.20 -6.64 9.98
C VAL A 31 14.73 -7.03 10.15
N ARG A 32 13.82 -6.17 9.69
CA ARG A 32 12.36 -6.38 9.72
C ARG A 32 11.78 -6.04 8.36
N VAL A 33 10.70 -6.72 8.00
CA VAL A 33 9.91 -6.45 6.80
C VAL A 33 8.61 -5.80 7.26
N LEU A 34 8.21 -4.71 6.61
CA LEU A 34 6.92 -4.08 6.89
C LEU A 34 5.76 -5.02 6.50
N PRO A 35 4.66 -5.03 7.26
CA PRO A 35 3.45 -5.71 6.85
C PRO A 35 2.79 -4.96 5.67
N LEU A 36 1.66 -5.50 5.18
CA LEU A 36 0.97 -4.98 4.00
C LEU A 36 0.56 -3.50 4.19
N LEU A 37 1.09 -2.62 3.34
CA LEU A 37 0.67 -1.23 3.26
C LEU A 37 0.50 -0.85 1.79
N LEU A 38 -0.44 0.05 1.55
CA LEU A 38 -0.72 0.62 0.24
C LEU A 38 0.06 1.92 0.08
N CYS A 39 0.64 2.10 -1.10
CA CYS A 39 1.34 3.32 -1.43
C CYS A 39 0.34 4.50 -1.55
N GLY A 40 0.66 5.62 -0.88
CA GLY A 40 -0.12 6.85 -0.90
C GLY A 40 0.47 7.91 -1.83
N ASN A 41 1.69 7.71 -2.33
CA ASN A 41 2.30 8.63 -3.28
C ASN A 41 1.61 8.62 -4.66
N PRO A 42 1.79 9.66 -5.49
CA PRO A 42 1.15 9.74 -6.81
C PRO A 42 1.68 8.73 -7.85
N THR A 43 2.91 8.25 -7.70
CA THR A 43 3.57 7.41 -8.71
C THR A 43 3.05 5.97 -8.70
N TYR A 44 2.79 5.43 -7.51
CA TYR A 44 2.37 4.05 -7.29
C TYR A 44 1.10 3.96 -6.46
N TYR A 45 0.24 4.98 -6.54
CA TYR A 45 -0.95 5.10 -5.69
C TYR A 45 -1.77 3.80 -5.65
N GLY A 46 -2.04 3.31 -4.43
CA GLY A 46 -2.81 2.10 -4.18
C GLY A 46 -2.06 0.79 -4.45
N ALA A 47 -0.82 0.83 -4.95
CA ALA A 47 -0.01 -0.37 -5.13
C ALA A 47 0.38 -0.98 -3.77
N PRO A 48 0.21 -2.30 -3.59
CA PRO A 48 0.59 -2.96 -2.34
C PRO A 48 2.10 -3.16 -2.24
N ASN A 49 2.69 -2.86 -1.08
CA ASN A 49 4.09 -3.12 -0.71
C ASN A 49 5.18 -2.43 -1.57
N ILE A 50 4.82 -1.50 -2.46
CA ILE A 50 5.77 -0.70 -3.25
C ILE A 50 5.89 0.68 -2.60
N LEU A 51 6.37 0.72 -1.35
CA LEU A 51 6.53 1.96 -0.61
C LEU A 51 7.83 2.67 -0.98
N THR A 52 7.83 4.00 -0.93
CA THR A 52 9.06 4.80 -0.89
C THR A 52 9.68 4.77 0.50
N CYS A 53 10.95 5.16 0.63
CA CYS A 53 11.59 5.36 1.94
C CYS A 53 10.84 6.41 2.79
N ALA A 54 10.27 7.41 2.12
CA ALA A 54 9.43 8.46 2.71
C ALA A 54 8.09 7.94 3.28
N GLU A 55 7.61 6.77 2.83
CA GLU A 55 6.41 6.11 3.37
C GLU A 55 6.76 4.99 4.35
N ALA A 56 7.81 4.22 4.05
CA ALA A 56 8.25 3.08 4.85
C ALA A 56 8.70 3.51 6.26
N LEU A 57 9.44 4.62 6.37
CA LEU A 57 9.93 5.10 7.67
C LEU A 57 8.78 5.58 8.59
N PRO A 58 7.82 6.41 8.13
CA PRO A 58 6.62 6.73 8.90
C PRO A 58 5.73 5.53 9.21
N GLY A 59 5.54 4.62 8.25
CA GLY A 59 4.76 3.39 8.46
C GLY A 59 5.35 2.55 9.60
N ALA A 60 6.67 2.38 9.64
CA ALA A 60 7.36 1.70 10.72
C ALA A 60 7.19 2.43 12.07
N HIS A 61 7.30 3.76 12.09
CA HIS A 61 7.06 4.56 13.31
C HIS A 61 5.64 4.37 13.82
N TYR A 62 4.65 4.39 12.93
CA TYR A 62 3.24 4.24 13.30
C TYR A 62 2.99 2.88 13.96
N ILE A 63 3.47 1.79 13.31
CA ILE A 63 3.33 0.42 13.83
C ILE A 63 4.03 0.27 15.18
N ALA A 64 5.19 0.91 15.35
CA ALA A 64 5.92 0.92 16.62
C ALA A 64 5.30 1.84 17.71
N GLY A 65 4.14 2.44 17.47
CA GLY A 65 3.41 3.29 18.43
C GLY A 65 3.78 4.78 18.40
N TYR A 66 4.75 5.19 17.56
CA TYR A 66 5.21 6.57 17.43
C TYR A 66 4.37 7.38 16.42
N ARG A 67 3.04 7.38 16.60
CA ARG A 67 2.09 8.00 15.66
C ARG A 67 2.37 9.48 15.36
N ARG A 68 2.76 10.26 16.38
CA ARG A 68 3.10 11.68 16.20
C ARG A 68 4.32 11.87 15.29
N HIS A 69 5.34 11.04 15.44
CA HIS A 69 6.55 11.09 14.61
C HIS A 69 6.24 10.69 13.17
N ALA A 70 5.40 9.66 12.97
CA ALA A 70 4.92 9.29 11.65
C ALA A 70 4.22 10.47 10.94
N ASN A 71 3.33 11.17 11.65
CA ASN A 71 2.67 12.37 11.12
C ASN A 71 3.66 13.48 10.78
N LEU A 72 4.59 13.81 11.69
CA LEU A 72 5.59 14.86 11.47
C LEU A 72 6.48 14.58 10.25
N LEU A 73 6.91 13.33 10.06
CA LEU A 73 7.71 12.93 8.90
C LEU A 73 6.95 13.10 7.57
N LEU A 74 5.63 12.88 7.59
CA LEU A 74 4.79 12.96 6.39
C LEU A 74 4.30 14.37 6.08
N GLN A 75 4.37 15.31 7.03
CA GLN A 75 3.95 16.71 6.82
C GLN A 75 4.74 17.44 5.73
N SER A 76 5.97 17.00 5.43
CA SER A 76 6.76 17.55 4.33
C SER A 76 6.21 17.20 2.95
N PHE A 77 5.25 16.27 2.86
CA PHE A 77 4.68 15.80 1.61
C PHE A 77 3.19 16.15 1.56
N THR A 78 2.74 16.77 0.46
CA THR A 78 1.32 17.13 0.27
C THR A 78 0.39 15.90 0.29
N TRP A 79 0.86 14.76 -0.21
CA TRP A 79 0.17 13.46 -0.17
C TRP A 79 0.40 12.68 1.13
N GLY A 80 1.27 13.17 2.02
CA GLY A 80 1.69 12.44 3.22
C GLY A 80 0.55 12.07 4.17
N PRO A 81 -0.37 13.00 4.52
CA PRO A 81 -1.54 12.68 5.35
C PRO A 81 -2.41 11.57 4.72
N HIS A 82 -2.59 11.62 3.40
CA HIS A 82 -3.38 10.64 2.65
C HIS A 82 -2.82 9.22 2.77
N PHE A 83 -1.49 9.05 2.86
CA PHE A 83 -0.88 7.74 3.12
C PHE A 83 -1.36 7.13 4.44
N LEU A 84 -1.46 7.93 5.51
CA LEU A 84 -1.95 7.44 6.81
C LEU A 84 -3.46 7.16 6.77
N GLU A 85 -4.23 8.00 6.08
CA GLU A 85 -5.67 7.81 5.92
C GLU A 85 -5.97 6.52 5.15
N LEU A 86 -5.32 6.32 4.01
CA LEU A 86 -5.43 5.14 3.16
C LEU A 86 -5.14 3.85 3.93
N ASN A 87 -4.15 3.89 4.82
CA ASN A 87 -3.69 2.72 5.58
C ASN A 87 -4.23 2.66 7.01
N SER A 88 -5.10 3.59 7.42
CA SER A 88 -5.55 3.76 8.80
C SER A 88 -6.05 2.45 9.42
N SER A 89 -6.93 1.72 8.72
CA SER A 89 -7.45 0.45 9.20
C SER A 89 -6.38 -0.62 9.37
N PHE A 90 -5.34 -0.65 8.53
CA PHE A 90 -4.25 -1.62 8.62
C PHE A 90 -3.30 -1.26 9.76
N LEU A 91 -2.89 0.01 9.81
CA LEU A 91 -2.00 0.56 10.83
C LEU A 91 -2.56 0.37 12.24
N GLU A 92 -3.85 0.67 12.45
CA GLU A 92 -4.51 0.48 13.74
C GLU A 92 -4.47 -0.98 14.20
N ARG A 93 -4.76 -1.92 13.30
CA ARG A 93 -4.68 -3.37 13.58
C ARG A 93 -3.24 -3.79 13.91
N TYR A 94 -2.25 -3.28 13.18
CA TYR A 94 -0.85 -3.60 13.40
C TYR A 94 -0.32 -3.11 14.75
N THR A 95 -0.80 -1.96 15.25
CA THR A 95 -0.38 -1.45 16.57
C THR A 95 -0.82 -2.34 17.74
N ARG A 96 -1.79 -3.25 17.52
CA ARG A 96 -2.35 -4.14 18.55
C ARG A 96 -1.69 -5.52 18.56
N VAL A 97 -0.83 -5.81 17.57
CA VAL A 97 -0.18 -7.11 17.43
C VAL A 97 1.06 -7.19 18.31
N SER A 98 1.17 -8.27 19.07
CA SER A 98 2.25 -8.45 20.05
C SER A 98 3.32 -9.46 19.58
N SER A 99 3.00 -10.29 18.58
CA SER A 99 3.89 -11.35 18.11
C SER A 99 4.13 -11.30 16.59
N ALA A 100 5.31 -11.76 16.17
CA ALA A 100 5.63 -11.86 14.74
C ALA A 100 4.74 -12.88 14.01
N ALA A 101 4.22 -13.89 14.71
CA ALA A 101 3.30 -14.88 14.15
C ALA A 101 1.93 -14.26 13.84
N GLU A 102 1.36 -13.51 14.81
CA GLU A 102 0.14 -12.72 14.60
C GLU A 102 0.31 -11.71 13.45
N MET A 103 1.46 -11.05 13.36
CA MET A 103 1.72 -10.07 12.30
C MET A 103 1.65 -10.72 10.91
N LYS A 104 2.23 -11.92 10.77
CA LYS A 104 2.18 -12.68 9.52
C LYS A 104 0.77 -13.15 9.19
N ALA A 105 0.03 -13.66 10.18
CA ALA A 105 -1.35 -14.11 9.99
C ALA A 105 -2.26 -12.94 9.56
N LEU A 106 -2.15 -11.80 10.23
CA LEU A 106 -2.91 -10.60 9.90
C LEU A 106 -2.56 -10.06 8.51
N LYS A 107 -1.28 -10.08 8.14
CA LYS A 107 -0.84 -9.73 6.78
C LYS A 107 -1.53 -10.61 5.73
N LEU A 108 -1.50 -11.94 5.91
CA LEU A 108 -2.11 -12.88 4.97
C LEU A 108 -3.63 -12.67 4.86
N GLN A 109 -4.29 -12.41 5.98
CA GLN A 109 -5.72 -12.10 6.00
C GLN A 109 -6.03 -10.84 5.18
N GLN A 110 -5.25 -9.78 5.33
CA GLN A 110 -5.47 -8.53 4.58
C GLN A 110 -5.18 -8.68 3.09
N GLU A 111 -4.19 -9.50 2.71
CA GLU A 111 -3.92 -9.83 1.31
C GLU A 111 -5.13 -10.56 0.68
N ALA A 112 -5.74 -11.50 1.41
CA ALA A 112 -6.96 -12.18 0.98
C ALA A 112 -8.16 -11.23 0.88
N GLU A 113 -8.37 -10.35 1.86
CA GLU A 113 -9.42 -9.32 1.84
C GLU A 113 -9.28 -8.39 0.61
N MET A 114 -8.04 -7.99 0.29
CA MET A 114 -7.75 -7.16 -0.88
C MET A 114 -8.03 -7.89 -2.20
N LEU A 115 -7.71 -9.18 -2.29
CA LEU A 115 -7.99 -9.97 -3.47
C LEU A 115 -9.51 -10.14 -3.68
N ALA A 116 -10.26 -10.43 -2.61
CA ALA A 116 -11.72 -10.54 -2.68
C ALA A 116 -12.37 -9.23 -3.14
N LYS A 117 -11.92 -8.08 -2.62
CA LYS A 117 -12.40 -6.76 -3.07
C LYS A 117 -12.08 -6.47 -4.53
N LYS A 118 -10.92 -6.92 -5.03
CA LYS A 118 -10.57 -6.79 -6.44
C LYS A 118 -11.48 -7.63 -7.33
N VAL A 119 -11.72 -8.89 -6.96
CA VAL A 119 -12.63 -9.78 -7.68
C VAL A 119 -14.03 -9.17 -7.75
N GLN A 120 -14.59 -8.73 -6.62
CA GLN A 120 -15.90 -8.09 -6.59
C GLN A 120 -15.95 -6.84 -7.48
N LYS A 121 -14.91 -5.98 -7.43
CA LYS A 121 -14.87 -4.77 -8.26
C LYS A 121 -14.79 -5.08 -9.75
N GLU A 122 -14.12 -6.16 -10.15
CA GLU A 122 -14.08 -6.61 -11.55
C GLU A 122 -15.42 -7.21 -11.99
N GLU A 123 -16.10 -7.96 -11.12
CA GLU A 123 -17.47 -8.45 -11.36
C GLU A 123 -18.46 -7.28 -11.51
N ASP A 124 -18.40 -6.29 -10.62
CA ASP A 124 -19.25 -5.10 -10.65
C ASP A 124 -19.02 -4.27 -11.94
N LYS A 125 -17.74 -4.12 -12.36
CA LYS A 125 -17.40 -3.48 -13.64
C LYS A 125 -17.95 -4.26 -14.82
N ALA A 126 -17.81 -5.58 -14.84
CA ALA A 126 -18.31 -6.43 -15.92
C ALA A 126 -19.84 -6.38 -16.01
N ALA A 127 -20.53 -6.28 -14.88
CA ALA A 127 -21.98 -6.06 -14.82
C ALA A 127 -22.38 -4.67 -15.33
N ASN A 128 -21.65 -3.62 -14.93
CA ASN A 128 -21.95 -2.23 -15.31
C ASN A 128 -21.59 -1.91 -16.77
N GLN A 129 -20.56 -2.56 -17.34
CA GLN A 129 -20.18 -2.39 -18.74
C GLN A 129 -21.27 -2.86 -19.72
N LYS A 130 -22.09 -3.83 -19.32
CA LYS A 130 -23.30 -4.22 -20.07
C LYS A 130 -24.37 -3.13 -20.06
N GLY A 131 -24.40 -2.26 -19.05
CA GLY A 131 -25.37 -1.16 -18.92
C GLY A 131 -25.17 -0.04 -19.94
N TYR A 132 -23.95 0.49 -20.07
CA TYR A 132 -23.68 1.57 -21.03
C TYR A 132 -23.80 1.11 -22.48
N SER A 133 -23.32 -0.11 -22.81
CA SER A 133 -23.44 -0.64 -24.17
C SER A 133 -24.90 -0.91 -24.57
N ALA A 134 -25.75 -1.35 -23.63
CA ALA A 134 -27.17 -1.58 -23.88
C ALA A 134 -27.93 -0.28 -24.19
N VAL A 135 -27.58 0.82 -23.53
CA VAL A 135 -28.20 2.14 -23.75
C VAL A 135 -27.93 2.68 -25.16
N TYR A 136 -26.75 2.40 -25.75
CA TYR A 136 -26.42 2.83 -27.10
C TYR A 136 -27.00 1.92 -28.19
N THR A 137 -27.28 0.65 -27.90
CA THR A 137 -27.89 -0.27 -28.87
C THR A 137 -29.37 -0.02 -29.11
N ASP A 138 -30.04 0.72 -28.21
CA ASP A 138 -31.46 1.09 -28.32
C ASP A 138 -31.68 2.43 -29.04
N LEU A 139 -30.61 3.12 -29.46
CA LEU A 139 -30.70 4.33 -30.30
C LEU A 139 -30.66 3.92 -31.77
N ASP A 140 -31.83 3.85 -32.40
CA ASP A 140 -31.94 3.61 -33.84
C ASP A 140 -31.16 4.70 -34.62
N PRO A 141 -30.24 4.33 -35.52
CA PRO A 141 -29.39 5.30 -36.24
C PRO A 141 -30.14 6.17 -37.26
N GLU A 142 -31.45 6.02 -37.44
CA GLU A 142 -32.24 6.77 -38.43
C GLU A 142 -32.80 8.12 -37.93
N GLU A 143 -32.85 8.40 -36.62
CA GLU A 143 -33.42 9.66 -36.12
C GLU A 143 -32.46 10.86 -36.14
N ALA A 144 -31.18 10.66 -36.48
CA ALA A 144 -30.16 11.72 -36.41
C ALA A 144 -30.12 12.66 -37.63
N ASN A 145 -31.02 12.51 -38.61
CA ASN A 145 -30.93 13.21 -39.90
C ASN A 145 -32.24 13.86 -40.39
N THR A 146 -33.10 14.33 -39.48
CA THR A 146 -34.27 15.17 -39.82
C THR A 146 -34.13 16.57 -39.25
#